data_AF-A0A945DT66-F1
#
_entry.id   AF-A0A945DT66-F1
#
_cell.length_a   1.000
_cell.length_b   1.000
_cell.length_c   1.000
_cell.angle_alpha   90.00
_cell.angle_beta   90.00
_cell.angle_gamma   90.00
#
_symmetry.space_group_name_H-M   'P 1'
#
loop_
_entity.id
_entity.type
_entity.pdbx_description
1 polymer ?
#
loop_
_entity_poly.entity_id
_entity_poly.type
_entity_poly.pdbx_seq_one_letter_code
_entity_poly.pdbx_strand_id
1 'polypeptide(L)'
;MNIIFKISCFMAVLFSGVSVWAKPEALHSFLENHCFDCHDQKMQKGNLDLESLDFELGNSVSYDAWVLVHDKVQNGEMPPKKKRRPKQDELATFFSSLSPVLAQAAQDRVAKFGRATVRRLNRFEFENSLRDGLSAPWLLVADMLPEDGTAHLFNKVGERLDMSHVQISKFYEVAQYAVRVALQTVAHESRTQKFYAREEGGMISALRWKPNIQTAATRASIPLLGTIPQPEIIRGNQPVTAGPSNPEVREREAVGF
;
A
#
# COMPACT_ATOMS: atom_id res chain seq x y z
N MET A 1 -72.81 -37.83 -36.65
CA MET A 1 -72.66 -36.51 -36.01
C MET A 1 -71.21 -36.44 -35.54
N ASN A 2 -70.31 -35.97 -36.40
CA ASN A 2 -68.86 -36.06 -36.20
C ASN A 2 -68.31 -34.75 -35.65
N ILE A 3 -67.70 -34.80 -34.47
CA ILE A 3 -67.08 -33.67 -33.79
C ILE A 3 -65.62 -33.59 -34.23
N ILE A 4 -65.27 -32.50 -34.90
CA ILE A 4 -63.92 -32.15 -35.36
C ILE A 4 -63.17 -31.49 -34.20
N PHE A 5 -62.13 -32.13 -33.69
CA PHE A 5 -61.21 -31.55 -32.70
C PHE A 5 -60.04 -30.89 -33.44
N LYS A 6 -59.98 -29.56 -33.42
CA LYS A 6 -58.86 -28.77 -33.97
C LYS A 6 -57.66 -28.86 -33.03
N ILE A 7 -56.56 -29.43 -33.52
CA ILE A 7 -55.24 -29.36 -32.88
C ILE A 7 -54.62 -28.03 -33.30
N SER A 8 -54.55 -27.08 -32.36
CA SER A 8 -53.83 -25.82 -32.54
C SER A 8 -52.38 -26.03 -32.10
N CYS A 9 -51.46 -26.05 -33.07
CA CYS A 9 -50.04 -26.20 -32.85
C CYS A 9 -49.45 -24.84 -32.41
N PHE A 10 -49.15 -24.70 -31.12
CA PHE A 10 -48.52 -23.51 -30.55
C PHE A 10 -47.00 -23.62 -30.77
N MET A 11 -46.51 -23.02 -31.86
CA MET A 11 -45.08 -22.96 -32.17
C MET A 11 -44.42 -21.91 -31.25
N ALA A 12 -43.84 -22.37 -30.14
CA ALA A 12 -43.05 -21.53 -29.24
C ALA A 12 -41.70 -21.19 -29.92
N VAL A 13 -41.59 -19.97 -30.45
CA VAL A 13 -40.31 -19.41 -30.89
C VAL A 13 -39.52 -19.03 -29.63
N LEU A 14 -38.58 -19.89 -29.24
CA LEU A 14 -37.56 -19.57 -28.26
C LEU A 14 -36.56 -18.61 -28.92
N PHE A 15 -36.75 -17.30 -28.72
CA PHE A 15 -35.70 -16.31 -28.94
C PHE A 15 -34.67 -16.48 -27.83
N SER A 16 -33.69 -17.36 -28.04
CA SER A 16 -32.46 -17.36 -27.27
C SER A 16 -31.70 -16.07 -27.64
N GLY A 17 -31.83 -15.05 -26.79
CA GLY A 17 -31.05 -13.82 -26.86
C GLY A 17 -29.58 -14.09 -26.58
N VAL A 18 -28.85 -14.65 -27.55
CA VAL A 18 -27.39 -14.59 -27.57
C VAL A 18 -27.06 -13.19 -28.05
N SER A 19 -26.89 -12.26 -27.11
CA SER A 19 -26.27 -10.97 -27.43
C SER A 19 -24.82 -11.27 -27.77
N VAL A 20 -24.52 -11.44 -29.05
CA VAL A 20 -23.14 -11.43 -29.53
C VAL A 20 -22.65 -10.00 -29.33
N TRP A 21 -21.79 -9.78 -28.34
CA TRP A 21 -21.12 -8.52 -28.07
C TRP A 21 -20.09 -8.23 -29.17
N ALA A 22 -20.58 -8.02 -30.38
CA ALA A 22 -19.75 -7.69 -31.53
C ALA A 22 -19.34 -6.22 -31.46
N LYS A 23 -18.08 -5.95 -31.81
CA LYS A 23 -17.58 -4.59 -32.00
C LYS A 23 -18.43 -3.92 -33.10
N PRO A 24 -18.87 -2.65 -32.93
CA PRO A 24 -19.53 -1.92 -33.99
C PRO A 24 -18.69 -1.96 -35.28
N GLU A 25 -19.31 -2.14 -36.44
CA GLU A 25 -18.59 -2.30 -37.71
C GLU A 25 -17.65 -1.12 -38.00
N ALA A 26 -18.14 0.10 -37.78
CA ALA A 26 -17.34 1.32 -37.92
C ALA A 26 -16.13 1.38 -36.97
N LEU A 27 -16.26 0.82 -35.76
CA LEU A 27 -15.14 0.68 -34.83
C LEU A 27 -14.13 -0.33 -35.36
N HIS A 28 -14.60 -1.50 -35.82
CA HIS A 28 -13.73 -2.55 -36.35
C HIS A 28 -12.90 -2.06 -37.54
N SER A 29 -13.52 -1.40 -38.51
CA SER A 29 -12.80 -0.83 -39.67
C SER A 29 -11.75 0.19 -39.27
N PHE A 30 -11.97 0.99 -38.22
CA PHE A 30 -10.95 1.91 -37.71
C PHE A 30 -9.75 1.16 -37.11
N LEU A 31 -10.02 0.10 -36.33
CA LEU A 31 -8.98 -0.71 -35.69
C LEU A 31 -8.13 -1.46 -36.71
N GLU A 32 -8.73 -2.01 -37.76
CA GLU A 32 -8.02 -2.67 -38.85
C GLU A 32 -7.03 -1.73 -39.54
N ASN A 33 -7.46 -0.50 -39.83
CA ASN A 33 -6.64 0.45 -40.59
C ASN A 33 -5.53 1.11 -39.78
N HIS A 34 -5.69 1.23 -38.45
CA HIS A 34 -4.82 2.08 -37.63
C HIS A 34 -4.22 1.41 -36.40
N CYS A 35 -4.73 0.25 -35.96
CA CYS A 35 -4.38 -0.36 -34.67
C CYS A 35 -3.78 -1.77 -34.77
N PHE A 36 -4.35 -2.67 -35.58
CA PHE A 36 -3.95 -4.08 -35.63
C PHE A 36 -2.51 -4.31 -36.11
N ASP A 37 -1.95 -3.37 -36.87
CA ASP A 37 -0.52 -3.32 -37.22
C ASP A 37 0.46 -3.49 -36.03
N CYS A 38 0.02 -3.16 -34.81
CA CYS A 38 0.85 -3.15 -33.60
C CYS A 38 0.20 -3.82 -32.40
N HIS A 39 -1.13 -3.89 -32.36
CA HIS A 39 -1.92 -4.40 -31.24
C HIS A 39 -2.77 -5.62 -31.66
N ASP A 40 -2.19 -6.49 -32.50
CA ASP A 40 -2.75 -7.80 -32.83
C ASP A 40 -2.27 -8.88 -31.85
N GLN A 41 -2.76 -10.11 -32.04
CA GLN A 41 -2.39 -11.26 -31.23
C GLN A 41 -0.89 -11.59 -31.28
N LYS A 42 -0.17 -11.20 -32.34
CA LYS A 42 1.25 -11.53 -32.53
C LYS A 42 2.20 -10.50 -31.93
N MET A 43 1.95 -9.21 -32.18
CA MET A 43 2.85 -8.12 -31.80
C MET A 43 2.53 -7.58 -30.41
N GLN A 44 1.25 -7.52 -30.01
CA GLN A 44 0.78 -7.12 -28.68
C GLN A 44 1.55 -5.95 -28.03
N LYS A 45 1.85 -4.88 -28.79
CA LYS A 45 2.63 -3.77 -28.24
C LYS A 45 1.91 -3.14 -27.06
N GLY A 46 2.66 -2.82 -26.02
CA GLY A 46 2.08 -2.29 -24.78
C GLY A 46 1.19 -3.30 -24.05
N ASN A 47 1.38 -4.60 -24.29
CA ASN A 47 0.61 -5.68 -23.66
C ASN A 47 -0.90 -5.59 -23.94
N LEU A 48 -1.24 -5.23 -25.19
CA LEU A 48 -2.61 -5.03 -25.66
C LEU A 48 -2.84 -5.79 -26.96
N ASP A 49 -3.81 -6.71 -26.94
CA ASP A 49 -4.34 -7.44 -28.09
C ASP A 49 -5.79 -6.99 -28.34
N LEU A 50 -6.01 -6.24 -29.41
CA LEU A 50 -7.33 -5.71 -29.79
C LEU A 50 -8.14 -6.70 -30.64
N GLU A 51 -7.51 -7.73 -31.18
CA GLU A 51 -8.21 -8.80 -31.92
C GLU A 51 -8.99 -9.66 -30.92
N SER A 52 -8.32 -10.13 -29.87
CA SER A 52 -8.94 -10.95 -28.82
C SER A 52 -9.73 -10.16 -27.79
N LEU A 53 -9.54 -8.85 -27.68
CA LEU A 53 -10.28 -8.02 -26.74
C LEU A 53 -11.78 -8.07 -27.07
N ASP A 54 -12.58 -8.59 -26.14
CA ASP A 54 -14.03 -8.61 -26.28
C ASP A 54 -14.61 -7.19 -26.23
N PHE A 55 -15.84 -7.04 -26.73
CA PHE A 55 -16.59 -5.79 -26.61
C PHE A 55 -17.67 -5.89 -25.52
N GLU A 56 -17.36 -6.63 -24.43
CA GLU A 56 -18.26 -6.79 -23.29
C GLU A 56 -18.01 -5.67 -22.27
N LEU A 57 -18.60 -4.49 -22.50
CA LEU A 57 -18.40 -3.31 -21.64
C LEU A 57 -18.97 -3.46 -20.21
N GLY A 58 -19.71 -4.54 -19.94
CA GLY A 58 -20.10 -4.93 -18.58
C GLY A 58 -18.93 -5.48 -17.75
N ASN A 59 -17.93 -6.08 -18.40
CA ASN A 59 -16.70 -6.54 -17.76
C ASN A 59 -15.79 -5.33 -17.46
N SER A 60 -15.28 -5.24 -16.23
CA SER A 60 -14.40 -4.12 -15.84
C SER A 60 -13.10 -4.09 -16.63
N VAL A 61 -12.49 -5.23 -16.89
CA VAL A 61 -11.20 -5.34 -17.60
C VAL A 61 -11.35 -4.85 -19.04
N SER A 62 -12.38 -5.32 -19.74
CA SER A 62 -12.65 -4.92 -21.12
C SER A 62 -13.04 -3.45 -21.21
N TYR A 63 -13.90 -2.98 -20.31
CA TYR A 63 -14.29 -1.57 -20.23
C TYR A 63 -13.06 -0.66 -20.06
N ASP A 64 -12.20 -0.96 -19.07
CA ASP A 64 -11.02 -0.14 -18.77
C ASP A 64 -10.04 -0.13 -19.96
N ALA A 65 -9.88 -1.26 -20.65
CA ALA A 65 -9.08 -1.34 -21.87
C ALA A 65 -9.65 -0.45 -22.99
N TRP A 66 -10.96 -0.46 -23.24
CA TRP A 66 -11.59 0.39 -24.26
C TRP A 66 -11.57 1.88 -23.91
N VAL A 67 -11.72 2.24 -22.63
CA VAL A 67 -11.52 3.63 -22.16
C VAL A 67 -10.08 4.07 -22.42
N LEU A 68 -9.09 3.22 -22.12
CA LEU A 68 -7.70 3.55 -22.39
C LEU A 68 -7.45 3.75 -23.90
N VAL A 69 -7.98 2.88 -24.76
CA VAL A 69 -7.88 3.03 -26.23
C VAL A 69 -8.49 4.36 -26.67
N HIS A 70 -9.71 4.65 -26.20
CA HIS A 70 -10.40 5.90 -26.48
C HIS A 70 -9.55 7.13 -26.10
N ASP A 71 -9.04 7.16 -24.87
CA ASP A 71 -8.29 8.30 -24.34
C ASP A 71 -6.94 8.49 -25.04
N LYS A 72 -6.27 7.39 -25.41
CA LYS A 72 -5.01 7.46 -26.17
C LYS A 72 -5.20 8.02 -27.58
N VAL A 73 -6.31 7.70 -28.23
CA VAL A 73 -6.67 8.29 -29.53
C VAL A 73 -7.09 9.75 -29.36
N GLN A 74 -7.90 10.06 -28.34
CA GLN A 74 -8.32 11.43 -28.03
C GLN A 74 -7.15 12.37 -27.73
N ASN A 75 -6.16 11.90 -26.97
CA ASN A 75 -4.95 12.68 -26.65
C ASN A 75 -3.94 12.73 -27.80
N GLY A 76 -4.23 12.08 -28.94
CA GLY A 76 -3.34 12.03 -30.09
C GLY A 76 -2.02 11.29 -29.84
N GLU A 77 -1.97 10.47 -28.80
CA GLU A 77 -0.82 9.61 -28.49
C GLU A 77 -0.75 8.43 -29.45
N MET A 78 -1.91 7.93 -29.87
CA MET A 78 -2.06 6.87 -30.87
C MET A 78 -2.76 7.39 -32.14
N PRO A 79 -2.30 6.98 -33.34
CA PRO A 79 -1.07 6.23 -33.61
C PRO A 79 0.22 7.02 -33.32
N PRO A 80 1.36 6.34 -33.06
CA PRO A 80 2.64 6.99 -32.78
C PRO A 80 3.08 7.93 -33.91
N LYS A 81 3.87 8.96 -33.61
CA LYS A 81 4.33 9.99 -34.57
C LYS A 81 4.98 9.44 -35.86
N LYS A 82 5.53 8.21 -35.82
CA LYS A 82 6.17 7.54 -36.96
C LYS A 82 5.18 6.81 -37.89
N LYS A 83 3.91 6.71 -37.52
CA LYS A 83 2.85 6.07 -38.29
C LYS A 83 1.90 7.13 -38.85
N ARG A 84 1.19 6.77 -39.93
CA ARG A 84 0.18 7.64 -40.53
C ARG A 84 -0.93 7.89 -39.53
N ARG A 85 -1.30 9.15 -39.32
CA ARG A 85 -2.42 9.52 -38.45
C ARG A 85 -3.75 9.42 -39.21
N PRO A 86 -4.84 9.00 -38.54
CA PRO A 86 -6.17 8.99 -39.13
C PRO A 86 -6.60 10.40 -39.54
N LYS A 87 -7.49 10.48 -40.53
CA LYS A 87 -8.11 11.75 -40.92
C LYS A 87 -9.12 12.19 -39.85
N GLN A 88 -9.46 13.47 -39.82
CA GLN A 88 -10.42 14.01 -38.87
C GLN A 88 -11.80 13.33 -38.95
N ASP A 89 -12.26 13.00 -40.17
CA ASP A 89 -13.53 12.30 -40.37
C ASP A 89 -13.50 10.87 -39.80
N GLU A 90 -12.40 10.15 -39.97
CA GLU A 90 -12.21 8.80 -39.41
C GLU A 90 -12.19 8.83 -37.87
N LEU A 91 -11.53 9.84 -37.28
CA LEU A 91 -11.56 10.06 -35.82
C LEU A 91 -12.97 10.37 -35.33
N ALA A 92 -13.71 11.22 -36.05
CA ALA A 92 -15.09 11.54 -35.69
C ALA A 92 -15.98 10.29 -35.73
N THR A 93 -15.84 9.43 -36.75
CA THR A 93 -16.53 8.14 -36.83
C THR A 93 -16.15 7.24 -35.65
N PHE A 94 -14.85 7.10 -35.35
CA PHE A 94 -14.37 6.31 -34.22
C PHE A 94 -15.01 6.76 -32.89
N PHE A 95 -14.94 8.06 -32.56
CA PHE A 95 -15.51 8.58 -31.32
C PHE A 95 -17.04 8.43 -31.30
N SER A 96 -17.73 8.67 -32.41
CA SER A 96 -19.18 8.50 -32.47
C SER A 96 -19.62 7.04 -32.24
N SER A 97 -18.78 6.07 -32.61
CA SER A 97 -19.05 4.63 -32.42
C SER A 97 -18.74 4.12 -31.01
N LEU A 98 -17.78 4.75 -30.31
CA LEU A 98 -17.25 4.23 -29.04
C LEU A 98 -17.70 5.06 -27.82
N SER A 99 -17.61 6.38 -27.89
CA SER A 99 -17.85 7.26 -26.73
C SER A 99 -19.26 7.12 -26.13
N PRO A 100 -20.36 7.07 -26.92
CA PRO A 100 -21.71 6.92 -26.36
C PRO A 100 -21.90 5.59 -25.63
N VAL A 101 -21.32 4.51 -26.16
CA VAL A 101 -21.47 3.17 -25.57
C VAL A 101 -20.66 3.05 -24.26
N LEU A 102 -19.45 3.62 -24.23
CA LEU A 102 -18.65 3.73 -23.00
C LEU A 102 -19.33 4.59 -21.94
N ALA A 103 -19.95 5.70 -22.34
CA ALA A 103 -20.70 6.57 -21.43
C ALA A 103 -21.92 5.85 -20.86
N GLN A 104 -22.67 5.11 -21.69
CA GLN A 104 -23.81 4.33 -21.23
C GLN A 104 -23.39 3.23 -20.26
N ALA A 105 -22.34 2.46 -20.58
CA ALA A 105 -21.81 1.42 -19.70
C ALA A 105 -21.34 1.98 -18.34
N ALA A 106 -20.76 3.19 -18.32
CA ALA A 106 -20.45 3.90 -17.08
C ALA A 106 -21.71 4.24 -16.27
N GLN A 107 -22.76 4.76 -16.91
CA GLN A 107 -24.02 5.07 -16.21
C GLN A 107 -24.67 3.81 -15.65
N ASP A 108 -24.70 2.72 -16.41
CA ASP A 108 -25.27 1.45 -15.97
C ASP A 108 -24.51 0.87 -14.78
N ARG A 109 -23.17 0.97 -14.80
CA ARG A 109 -22.32 0.59 -13.66
C ARG A 109 -22.64 1.42 -12.42
N VAL A 110 -22.77 2.74 -12.57
CA VAL A 110 -23.13 3.65 -11.47
C VAL A 110 -24.54 3.34 -10.93
N ALA A 111 -25.51 3.06 -11.80
CA ALA A 111 -26.86 2.70 -11.38
C ALA A 111 -26.88 1.38 -10.61
N LYS A 112 -26.06 0.40 -11.00
CA LYS A 112 -26.00 -0.93 -10.38
C LYS A 112 -25.22 -0.96 -9.06
N PHE A 113 -24.09 -0.26 -8.98
CA PHE A 113 -23.15 -0.37 -7.86
C PHE A 113 -23.02 0.93 -7.04
N GLY A 114 -23.64 2.02 -7.49
CA GLY A 114 -23.42 3.35 -6.94
C GLY A 114 -22.15 4.01 -7.47
N ARG A 115 -21.87 5.23 -6.99
CA ARG A 115 -20.60 5.91 -7.24
C ARG A 115 -19.61 5.57 -6.14
N ALA A 116 -18.35 5.32 -6.53
CA ALA A 116 -17.25 5.36 -5.57
C ALA A 116 -17.20 6.77 -4.96
N THR A 117 -17.35 6.87 -3.64
CA THR A 117 -17.22 8.14 -2.94
C THR A 117 -15.73 8.48 -2.83
N VAL A 118 -15.37 9.71 -3.21
CA VAL A 118 -14.04 10.23 -2.90
C VAL A 118 -13.97 10.33 -1.39
N ARG A 119 -13.02 9.61 -0.80
CA ARG A 119 -12.75 9.63 0.64
C ARG A 119 -11.34 10.10 0.90
N ARG A 120 -11.13 10.76 2.03
CA ARG A 120 -9.78 10.97 2.54
C ARG A 120 -9.22 9.69 3.14
N LEU A 121 -7.91 9.69 3.38
CA LEU A 121 -7.27 8.68 4.25
C LEU A 121 -7.78 8.87 5.68
N ASN A 122 -8.01 7.75 6.37
CA ASN A 122 -8.26 7.79 7.81
C ASN A 122 -6.93 8.08 8.56
N ARG A 123 -6.99 8.43 9.85
CA ARG A 123 -5.82 8.87 10.62
C ARG A 123 -4.70 7.83 10.67
N PHE A 124 -5.05 6.55 10.70
CA PHE A 124 -4.09 5.45 10.72
C PHE A 124 -3.53 5.17 9.32
N GLU A 125 -4.35 5.27 8.28
CA GLU A 125 -3.90 5.17 6.89
C GLU A 125 -2.93 6.30 6.54
N PHE A 126 -3.21 7.52 7.02
CA PHE A 126 -2.32 8.67 6.83
C PHE A 126 -0.99 8.49 7.59
N GLU A 127 -1.04 8.08 8.86
CA GLU A 127 0.18 7.75 9.62
C GLU A 127 1.01 6.68 8.90
N ASN A 128 0.39 5.57 8.48
CA ASN A 128 1.10 4.49 7.79
C ASN A 128 1.69 4.95 6.45
N SER A 129 1.00 5.82 5.72
CA SER A 129 1.52 6.42 4.48
C SER A 129 2.76 7.28 4.75
N LEU A 130 2.76 8.05 5.84
CA LEU A 130 3.91 8.84 6.26
C LEU A 130 5.08 7.95 6.72
N ARG A 131 4.80 6.88 7.48
CA ARG A 131 5.84 5.91 7.90
C ARG A 131 6.55 5.29 6.72
N ASP A 132 5.78 4.86 5.73
CA ASP A 132 6.30 4.25 4.50
C ASP A 132 7.09 5.29 3.68
N GLY A 133 6.46 6.42 3.37
CA GLY A 133 7.08 7.48 2.55
C GLY A 133 8.33 8.11 3.16
N LEU A 134 8.41 8.18 4.50
CA LEU A 134 9.56 8.74 5.21
C LEU A 134 10.52 7.67 5.75
N SER A 135 10.26 6.38 5.51
CA SER A 135 11.02 5.26 6.08
C SER A 135 11.18 5.38 7.60
N ALA A 136 10.14 5.84 8.30
CA ALA A 136 10.14 6.16 9.73
C ALA A 136 9.10 5.31 10.47
N PRO A 137 9.30 3.99 10.65
CA PRO A 137 8.31 3.09 11.28
C PRO A 137 7.94 3.45 12.72
N TRP A 138 8.78 4.23 13.41
CA TRP A 138 8.54 4.73 14.77
C TRP A 138 7.64 5.97 14.84
N LEU A 139 7.24 6.56 13.71
CA LEU A 139 6.44 7.78 13.68
C LEU A 139 5.01 7.53 14.20
N LEU A 140 4.62 8.17 15.30
CA LEU A 140 3.28 8.08 15.89
C LEU A 140 2.60 9.45 15.83
N VAL A 141 1.70 9.64 14.87
CA VAL A 141 1.02 10.91 14.57
C VAL A 141 -0.49 10.79 14.36
N ALA A 142 -1.05 9.58 14.38
CA ALA A 142 -2.48 9.36 14.20
C ALA A 142 -3.32 10.15 15.22
N ASP A 143 -2.85 10.25 16.47
CA ASP A 143 -3.54 10.98 17.55
C ASP A 143 -3.45 12.51 17.42
N MET A 144 -2.65 13.02 16.47
CA MET A 144 -2.61 14.45 16.14
C MET A 144 -3.74 14.86 15.19
N LEU A 145 -4.43 13.88 14.59
CA LEU A 145 -5.59 14.09 13.75
C LEU A 145 -6.88 13.88 14.55
N PRO A 146 -7.96 14.62 14.21
CA PRO A 146 -9.28 14.34 14.77
C PRO A 146 -9.72 12.89 14.55
N GLU A 147 -10.56 12.37 15.45
CA GLU A 147 -11.10 11.03 15.31
C GLU A 147 -11.98 10.89 14.06
N ASP A 148 -11.85 9.76 13.37
CA ASP A 148 -12.59 9.48 12.15
C ASP A 148 -14.02 9.01 12.46
N GLY A 149 -14.95 9.37 11.59
CA GLY A 149 -16.30 8.82 11.65
C GLY A 149 -16.30 7.31 11.38
N THR A 150 -17.10 6.58 12.15
CA THR A 150 -17.34 5.15 11.92
C THR A 150 -18.70 4.92 11.26
N ALA A 151 -18.77 3.91 10.40
CA ALA A 151 -20.01 3.35 9.86
C ALA A 151 -19.88 1.82 9.81
N HIS A 152 -20.95 1.12 10.17
CA HIS A 152 -20.95 -0.35 10.25
C HIS A 152 -19.81 -0.91 11.12
N LEU A 153 -19.40 -0.17 12.17
CA LEU A 153 -18.24 -0.48 13.03
C LEU A 153 -16.87 -0.40 12.34
N PHE A 154 -16.79 0.15 11.12
CA PHE A 154 -15.56 0.36 10.38
C PHE A 154 -15.24 1.86 10.23
N ASN A 155 -13.95 2.19 10.23
CA ASN A 155 -13.42 3.54 10.02
C ASN A 155 -12.73 3.72 8.65
N LYS A 156 -13.09 2.87 7.68
CA LYS A 156 -12.60 2.90 6.29
C LYS A 156 -13.72 3.16 5.28
N VAL A 157 -14.92 3.43 5.75
CA VAL A 157 -16.11 3.63 4.92
C VAL A 157 -16.12 5.07 4.40
N GLY A 158 -16.15 5.23 3.08
CA GLY A 158 -16.05 6.55 2.43
C GLY A 158 -17.15 7.54 2.84
N GLU A 159 -18.35 7.04 3.14
CA GLU A 159 -19.50 7.85 3.60
C GLU A 159 -19.24 8.62 4.91
N ARG A 160 -18.25 8.20 5.71
CA ARG A 160 -17.89 8.83 6.99
C ARG A 160 -16.50 9.48 6.97
N LEU A 161 -15.86 9.49 5.81
CA LEU A 161 -14.53 10.06 5.58
C LEU A 161 -14.63 11.20 4.57
N ASP A 162 -15.54 12.14 4.84
CA ASP A 162 -15.62 13.42 4.17
C ASP A 162 -14.38 14.27 4.49
N MET A 163 -14.14 15.28 3.64
CA MET A 163 -12.99 16.18 3.77
C MET A 163 -13.46 17.61 4.04
N SER A 164 -13.06 18.17 5.18
CA SER A 164 -13.32 19.56 5.55
C SER A 164 -12.04 20.41 5.52
N HIS A 165 -12.20 21.74 5.47
CA HIS A 165 -11.06 22.66 5.51
C HIS A 165 -10.20 22.51 6.80
N VAL A 166 -10.85 22.16 7.92
CA VAL A 166 -10.17 21.91 9.20
C VAL A 166 -9.30 20.65 9.10
N GLN A 167 -9.84 19.59 8.51
CA GLN A 167 -9.09 18.36 8.30
C GLN A 167 -7.90 18.59 7.37
N ILE A 168 -8.08 19.27 6.24
CA ILE A 168 -6.96 19.59 5.33
C ILE A 168 -5.84 20.33 6.06
N SER A 169 -6.20 21.33 6.86
CA SER A 169 -5.23 22.09 7.68
C SER A 169 -4.47 21.19 8.65
N LYS A 170 -5.16 20.26 9.34
CA LYS A 170 -4.50 19.32 10.26
C LYS A 170 -3.65 18.26 9.57
N PHE A 171 -4.07 17.75 8.42
CA PHE A 171 -3.24 16.84 7.63
C PHE A 171 -1.94 17.53 7.21
N TYR A 172 -2.01 18.79 6.79
CA TYR A 172 -0.84 19.58 6.43
C TYR A 172 0.10 19.81 7.63
N GLU A 173 -0.44 20.22 8.78
CA GLU A 173 0.33 20.43 10.00
C GLU A 173 1.03 19.14 10.46
N VAL A 174 0.31 18.01 10.45
CA VAL A 174 0.87 16.70 10.81
C VAL A 174 1.94 16.25 9.81
N ALA A 175 1.74 16.49 8.51
CA ALA A 175 2.76 16.22 7.51
C ALA A 175 4.05 17.04 7.75
N GLN A 176 3.92 18.33 8.05
CA GLN A 176 5.07 19.19 8.38
C GLN A 176 5.80 18.70 9.63
N TYR A 177 5.05 18.32 10.68
CA TYR A 177 5.62 17.75 11.88
C TYR A 177 6.37 16.44 11.60
N ALA A 178 5.75 15.52 10.87
CA ALA A 178 6.33 14.23 10.51
C ALA A 178 7.66 14.37 9.76
N VAL A 179 7.71 15.24 8.76
CA VAL A 179 8.94 15.52 8.00
C VAL A 179 10.03 16.07 8.92
N ARG A 180 9.69 17.00 9.81
CA ARG A 180 10.67 17.60 10.74
C ARG A 180 11.27 16.54 11.67
N VAL A 181 10.43 15.68 12.25
CA VAL A 181 10.88 14.61 13.14
C VAL A 181 11.76 13.61 12.38
N ALA A 182 11.35 13.20 11.18
CA ALA A 182 12.11 12.27 10.36
C ALA A 182 13.52 12.82 10.05
N LEU A 183 13.62 14.10 9.67
CA LEU A 183 14.91 14.75 9.39
C LEU A 183 15.81 14.83 10.64
N GLN A 184 15.24 15.12 11.82
CA GLN A 184 16.00 15.15 13.07
C GLN A 184 16.55 13.77 13.45
N THR A 185 15.77 12.70 13.23
CA THR A 185 16.24 11.33 13.52
C THR A 185 17.37 10.89 12.60
N VAL A 186 17.33 11.27 11.31
CA VAL A 186 18.42 10.97 10.37
C VAL A 186 19.71 11.74 10.75
N ALA A 187 19.59 12.90 11.39
CA ALA A 187 20.75 13.67 11.85
C ALA A 187 21.49 13.02 13.05
N HIS A 188 20.86 12.07 13.74
CA HIS A 188 21.45 11.38 14.89
C HIS A 188 21.45 9.87 14.65
N GLU A 189 22.53 9.36 14.05
CA GLU A 189 22.72 7.92 13.91
C GLU A 189 22.65 7.23 15.28
N SER A 190 21.83 6.18 15.38
CA SER A 190 21.76 5.38 16.59
C SER A 190 23.07 4.62 16.77
N ARG A 191 23.82 4.97 17.82
CA ARG A 191 25.04 4.25 18.19
C ARG A 191 24.69 3.14 19.17
N THR A 192 24.88 1.89 18.77
CA THR A 192 24.87 0.77 19.71
C THR A 192 26.08 0.89 20.62
N GLN A 193 25.85 1.26 21.88
CA GLN A 193 26.89 1.24 22.92
C GLN A 193 26.69 0.00 23.78
N LYS A 194 27.76 -0.79 23.93
CA LYS A 194 27.77 -1.94 24.81
C LYS A 194 28.26 -1.54 26.19
N PHE A 195 27.50 -1.89 27.21
CA PHE A 195 27.82 -1.64 28.61
C PHE A 195 28.17 -2.97 29.29
N TYR A 196 29.21 -2.97 30.11
CA TYR A 196 29.69 -4.16 30.80
C TYR A 196 29.38 -4.02 32.29
N ALA A 197 28.80 -5.06 32.90
CA ALA A 197 28.35 -5.03 34.30
C ALA A 197 29.46 -4.61 35.29
N ARG A 198 30.72 -4.91 34.97
CA ARG A 198 31.89 -4.60 35.80
C ARG A 198 32.52 -3.23 35.55
N GLU A 199 32.00 -2.49 34.58
CA GLU A 199 32.38 -1.11 34.29
C GLU A 199 31.28 -0.12 34.73
N GLU A 200 30.08 -0.64 34.99
CA GLU A 200 28.96 0.14 35.51
C GLU A 200 29.17 0.51 36.97
N GLY A 201 29.48 1.78 37.22
CA GLY A 201 29.80 2.33 38.54
C GLY A 201 28.76 1.97 39.61
N GLY A 202 27.46 1.94 39.25
CA GLY A 202 26.39 1.53 40.16
C GLY A 202 26.51 0.08 40.63
N MET A 203 26.85 -0.85 39.72
CA MET A 203 26.96 -2.27 40.03
C MET A 203 28.21 -2.59 40.86
N ILE A 204 29.33 -1.92 40.59
CA ILE A 204 30.60 -2.13 41.32
C ILE A 204 30.72 -1.29 42.59
N SER A 205 29.82 -0.34 42.82
CA SER A 205 29.86 0.56 43.99
C SER A 205 29.83 -0.18 45.34
N ALA A 206 29.23 -1.37 45.34
CA ALA A 206 28.99 -2.26 46.46
C ALA A 206 30.00 -3.41 46.58
N LEU A 207 31.06 -3.42 45.76
CA LEU A 207 32.03 -4.53 45.66
C LEU A 207 32.87 -4.72 46.92
N ARG A 208 33.14 -3.63 47.64
CA ARG A 208 33.77 -3.67 48.96
C ARG A 208 32.72 -3.36 50.00
N TRP A 209 32.67 -4.18 51.05
CA TRP A 209 31.75 -3.94 52.14
C TRP A 209 32.02 -2.58 52.79
N LYS A 210 30.99 -1.76 52.92
CA LYS A 210 31.05 -0.44 53.55
C LYS A 210 30.08 -0.41 54.74
N PRO A 211 30.56 -0.44 56.00
CA PRO A 211 29.70 -0.51 57.19
C PRO A 211 28.67 0.62 57.30
N ASN A 212 28.98 1.79 56.75
CA ASN A 212 28.11 2.98 56.79
C ASN A 212 27.09 3.03 55.63
N ILE A 213 27.13 2.07 54.70
CA ILE A 213 26.27 2.03 53.50
C ILE A 213 25.52 0.70 53.39
N GLN A 214 26.14 -0.42 53.81
CA GLN A 214 25.57 -1.76 53.72
C GLN A 214 25.29 -2.35 55.10
N THR A 215 24.07 -2.86 55.28
CA THR A 215 23.60 -3.47 56.54
C THR A 215 24.22 -4.84 56.84
N ALA A 216 24.79 -5.52 55.83
CA ALA A 216 25.44 -6.81 55.97
C ALA A 216 26.47 -7.04 54.84
N ALA A 217 27.50 -7.84 55.12
CA ALA A 217 28.51 -8.22 54.13
C ALA A 217 27.93 -9.03 52.95
N THR A 218 26.78 -9.69 53.16
CA THR A 218 26.05 -10.44 52.12
C THR A 218 25.37 -9.55 51.08
N ARG A 219 25.34 -8.22 51.27
CA ARG A 219 24.83 -7.26 50.27
C ARG A 219 25.96 -6.64 49.43
N ALA A 220 27.15 -7.22 49.46
CA ALA A 220 28.24 -6.84 48.60
C ALA A 220 28.07 -7.48 47.21
N SER A 221 28.37 -6.72 46.17
CA SER A 221 28.33 -7.22 44.81
C SER A 221 29.48 -8.21 44.58
N ILE A 222 29.20 -9.41 44.09
CA ILE A 222 30.18 -10.48 43.88
C ILE A 222 30.58 -10.50 42.40
N PRO A 223 31.86 -10.27 42.05
CA PRO A 223 32.33 -10.41 40.67
C PRO A 223 32.28 -11.86 40.23
N LEU A 224 31.62 -12.15 39.10
CA LEU A 224 31.49 -13.49 38.53
C LEU A 224 32.10 -13.57 37.13
N LEU A 225 32.84 -14.63 36.82
CA LEU A 225 33.21 -14.96 35.44
C LEU A 225 32.31 -16.12 35.00
N GLY A 226 31.31 -15.82 34.18
CA GLY A 226 30.16 -16.70 33.97
C GLY A 226 29.42 -16.91 35.30
N THR A 227 29.45 -18.14 35.82
CA THR A 227 28.85 -18.52 37.10
C THR A 227 29.85 -18.67 38.24
N ILE A 228 31.15 -18.46 37.97
CA ILE A 228 32.23 -18.71 38.93
C ILE A 228 32.58 -17.41 39.67
N PRO A 229 32.51 -17.37 41.01
CA PRO A 229 32.87 -16.19 41.78
C PRO A 229 34.38 -15.92 41.77
N GLN A 230 34.75 -14.64 41.69
CA GLN A 230 36.14 -14.16 41.69
C GLN A 230 36.46 -13.37 42.97
N PRO A 231 36.74 -14.06 44.10
CA PRO A 231 36.97 -13.40 45.39
C PRO A 231 38.26 -12.56 45.42
N GLU A 232 39.24 -12.85 44.57
CA GLU A 232 40.50 -12.08 44.49
C GLU A 232 40.28 -10.63 44.05
N ILE A 233 39.22 -10.35 43.31
CA ILE A 233 38.83 -8.99 42.91
C ILE A 233 38.29 -8.21 44.12
N ILE A 234 37.50 -8.87 44.97
CA ILE A 234 36.99 -8.28 46.22
C ILE A 234 38.17 -7.96 47.16
N ARG A 235 39.18 -8.84 47.21
CA ARG A 235 40.41 -8.65 47.98
C ARG A 235 41.33 -7.56 47.41
N GLY A 236 41.10 -7.13 46.18
CA GLY A 236 41.91 -6.10 45.50
C GLY A 236 43.22 -6.63 44.91
N ASN A 237 43.38 -7.95 44.82
CA ASN A 237 44.57 -8.59 44.24
C ASN A 237 44.51 -8.66 42.71
N GLN A 238 43.32 -8.45 42.13
CA GLN A 238 43.08 -8.49 40.68
C GLN A 238 42.23 -7.28 40.26
N PRO A 239 42.39 -6.81 39.00
CA PRO A 239 41.54 -5.75 38.45
C PRO A 239 40.09 -6.22 38.33
N VAL A 240 39.15 -5.27 38.43
CA VAL A 240 37.71 -5.56 38.39
C VAL A 240 37.28 -6.10 37.01
N THR A 241 37.88 -5.60 35.95
CA THR A 241 37.65 -6.04 34.56
C THR A 241 38.97 -6.39 33.88
N ALA A 242 38.93 -7.35 32.95
CA ALA A 242 40.00 -7.66 32.01
C ALA A 242 40.19 -6.56 30.95
N GLY A 243 39.22 -5.64 30.84
CA GLY A 243 39.27 -4.48 29.95
C GLY A 243 39.28 -4.85 28.46
N PRO A 244 39.56 -3.89 27.57
CA PRO A 244 39.53 -4.10 26.12
C PRO A 244 40.62 -5.07 25.62
N SER A 245 41.64 -5.35 26.42
CA SER A 245 42.74 -6.27 26.08
C SER A 245 42.32 -7.74 25.98
N ASN A 246 41.21 -8.15 26.60
CA ASN A 246 40.72 -9.52 26.52
C ASN A 246 39.18 -9.57 26.37
N PRO A 247 38.68 -9.45 25.13
CA PRO A 247 37.25 -9.37 24.85
C PRO A 247 36.48 -10.61 25.31
N GLU A 248 37.01 -11.82 25.08
CA GLU A 248 36.34 -13.08 25.40
C GLU A 248 36.11 -13.28 26.91
N VAL A 249 37.01 -12.76 27.73
CA VAL A 249 36.85 -12.75 29.18
C VAL A 249 35.86 -11.66 29.58
N ARG A 250 36.00 -10.46 29.00
CA ARG A 250 35.13 -9.30 29.27
C ARG A 250 33.66 -9.59 28.98
N GLU A 251 33.35 -10.37 27.94
CA GLU A 251 31.98 -10.82 27.61
C GLU A 251 31.33 -11.71 28.67
N ARG A 252 32.16 -12.40 29.46
CA ARG A 252 31.69 -13.32 30.52
C ARG A 252 31.71 -12.67 31.90
N GLU A 253 32.12 -11.41 31.99
CA GLU A 253 32.14 -10.67 33.25
C GLU A 253 30.73 -10.30 33.68
N ALA A 254 30.34 -10.80 34.85
CA ALA A 254 29.08 -10.51 35.49
C ALA A 254 29.31 -10.04 36.93
N VAL A 255 28.22 -9.55 37.53
CA VAL A 255 28.14 -9.16 38.94
C VAL A 255 26.90 -9.83 39.53
N GLY A 256 27.09 -10.59 40.61
CA GLY A 256 26.01 -11.16 41.41
C GLY A 256 25.71 -10.30 42.63
N PHE A 257 24.48 -10.39 43.14
CA PHE A 257 24.00 -9.72 44.36
C PHE A 257 23.38 -10.72 45.31
#